data_AF-A0A1E5T9Q6-F1
#
_entry.id   AF-A0A1E5T9Q6-F1
#
_cell.length_a   1.000
_cell.length_b   1.000
_cell.length_c   1.000
_cell.angle_alpha   90.00
_cell.angle_beta   90.00
_cell.angle_gamma   90.00
#
_symmetry.space_group_name_H-M   'P 1'
#
loop_
_entity.id
_entity.type
_entity.pdbx_description
1 polymer ?
#
loop_
_entity_poly.entity_id
_entity_poly.type
_entity_poly.pdbx_seq_one_letter_code
_entity_poly.pdbx_strand_id
1 'polypeptide(L)' 'MDKSTTISFSVGITPGITYQLFNKVYLYSNLGNIGYFKNENEREDEISKSDSFNFNAFTKNLNFGLFVTL' A
#
# COMPACT_ATOMS: atom_id res chain seq x y z
N MET A 1 -25.69 -18.22 8.17
CA MET A 1 -24.87 -17.01 7.91
C MET A 1 -23.52 -17.53 7.49
N ASP A 2 -23.25 -17.51 6.19
CA ASP A 2 -21.98 -17.97 5.62
C ASP A 2 -20.86 -17.01 6.06
N LYS A 3 -19.85 -17.53 6.77
CA LYS A 3 -18.74 -16.73 7.30
C LYS A 3 -17.64 -16.64 6.23
N SER A 4 -17.69 -15.61 5.38
CA SER A 4 -16.59 -15.28 4.49
C SER A 4 -15.43 -14.67 5.28
N THR A 5 -14.25 -15.30 5.24
CA THR A 5 -13.02 -14.75 5.82
C THR A 5 -12.09 -14.30 4.69
N THR A 6 -11.72 -13.03 4.70
CA THR A 6 -10.76 -12.45 3.74
C THR A 6 -9.49 -12.05 4.47
N ILE A 7 -8.36 -12.61 4.05
CA ILE A 7 -7.03 -12.25 4.53
C ILE A 7 -6.28 -11.60 3.38
N SER A 8 -5.92 -10.32 3.56
CA SER A 8 -5.14 -9.54 2.61
C SER A 8 -3.77 -9.21 3.17
N PHE A 9 -2.73 -9.49 2.41
CA PHE A 9 -1.34 -9.15 2.72
C PHE A 9 -0.71 -8.37 1.57
N SER A 10 0.04 -7.32 1.90
CA SER A 10 0.80 -6.56 0.91
C SER A 10 2.17 -6.18 1.44
N VAL A 11 3.19 -6.35 0.62
CA VAL A 11 4.56 -5.88 0.89
C VAL A 11 5.09 -5.17 -0.34
N GLY A 12 5.76 -4.04 -0.15
CA GLY A 12 6.30 -3.29 -1.27
C GLY A 12 7.19 -2.15 -0.86
N ILE A 13 7.86 -1.57 -1.87
CA ILE A 13 8.66 -0.37 -1.76
C ILE A 13 7.95 0.78 -2.47
N THR A 14 8.04 1.96 -1.87
CA THR A 14 7.45 3.19 -2.41
C THR A 14 8.55 4.24 -2.46
N PRO A 15 9.10 4.59 -3.64
CA PRO A 15 10.10 5.63 -3.73
C PRO A 15 9.44 7.00 -3.47
N GLY A 16 10.14 7.87 -2.76
CA GLY A 16 9.66 9.20 -2.43
C GLY A 16 10.76 10.12 -1.95
N ILE A 17 10.43 11.41 -1.90
CA ILE A 17 11.27 12.47 -1.34
C ILE A 17 10.60 13.05 -0.11
N THR A 18 11.38 13.48 0.86
CA THR A 18 10.89 14.13 2.08
C THR A 18 11.68 15.41 2.33
N TYR A 19 10.98 16.47 2.67
CA TYR A 19 11.53 17.79 2.98
C TYR A 19 11.03 18.25 4.35
N GLN A 20 11.95 18.69 5.20
CA GLN A 20 11.60 19.24 6.50
C GLN A 20 11.18 20.70 6.37
N LEU A 21 9.96 21.04 6.78
CA LEU A 21 9.45 22.41 6.71
C LEU A 21 9.90 23.23 7.94
N PHE A 22 9.63 22.72 9.13
CA PHE A 22 10.02 23.30 10.41
C PHE A 22 9.93 22.22 11.49
N ASN A 23 10.35 22.52 12.72
CA ASN A 23 10.50 21.59 13.84
C ASN A 23 9.52 20.39 13.83
N LYS A 24 10.05 19.19 13.56
CA LYS A 24 9.32 17.91 13.49
C LYS A 24 8.20 17.80 12.45
N VAL A 25 8.03 18.79 11.57
CA VAL A 25 7.03 18.80 10.48
C VAL A 25 7.72 18.55 9.14
N TYR A 26 7.24 17.55 8.42
CA TYR A 26 7.81 17.10 7.16
C TYR A 26 6.75 17.09 6.06
N LEU A 27 7.11 17.62 4.89
CA LEU A 27 6.41 17.44 3.64
C LEU A 27 7.02 16.25 2.91
N TYR A 28 6.21 15.31 2.45
CA TYR A 28 6.70 14.18 1.67
C TYR A 28 5.92 14.02 0.37
N SER A 29 6.60 13.46 -0.62
CA SER A 29 6.01 13.10 -1.91
C SER A 29 6.47 11.72 -2.36
N ASN A 30 5.57 10.94 -2.95
CA ASN A 30 5.81 9.56 -3.34
C ASN A 30 5.45 9.35 -4.81
N LEU A 31 6.20 8.47 -5.47
CA LEU A 31 5.98 8.04 -6.84
C LEU A 31 5.56 6.58 -6.86
N GLY A 32 4.25 6.35 -6.94
CA GLY A 32 3.71 5.01 -7.14
C GLY A 32 4.15 3.99 -6.07
N ASN A 33 4.07 2.70 -6.38
CA ASN A 33 4.65 1.63 -5.58
C ASN A 33 5.07 0.44 -6.45
N ILE A 34 6.00 -0.35 -5.93
CA ILE A 34 6.34 -1.66 -6.47
C ILE A 34 6.19 -2.65 -5.33
N GLY A 35 5.33 -3.65 -5.50
CA GLY A 35 5.05 -4.57 -4.42
C GLY A 35 4.37 -5.85 -4.86
N TYR A 36 4.17 -6.71 -3.88
CA TYR A 36 3.45 -7.96 -4.00
C TYR A 36 2.23 -7.92 -3.08
N PHE A 37 1.11 -8.37 -3.61
CA PHE A 37 -0.19 -8.41 -2.94
C PHE A 37 -0.70 -9.85 -2.98
N LYS A 38 -1.17 -10.34 -1.84
CA LYS A 38 -1.75 -11.66 -1.68
C LYS A 38 -3.12 -11.51 -1.02
N ASN A 39 -4.14 -12.08 -1.65
CA ASN A 39 -5.49 -12.16 -1.12
C ASN A 39 -5.89 -13.63 -1.02
N GLU A 40 -6.25 -14.06 0.17
CA GLU A 40 -6.87 -15.35 0.43
C GLU A 40 -8.31 -15.10 0.85
N ASN A 41 -9.24 -15.68 0.10
CA ASN A 41 -10.67 -15.70 0.44
C ASN A 41 -11.05 -17.14 0.73
N GLU A 42 -11.48 -17.39 1.96
CA GLU A 42 -12.05 -18.67 2.37
C GLU A 42 -13.56 -18.51 2.50
N ARG A 43 -14.29 -19.25 1.66
CA ARG A 43 -15.73 -19.53 1.82
C ARG A 43 -15.88 -21.01 2.17
N GLU A 44 -16.97 -21.37 2.85
CA GLU A 44 -17.19 -22.71 3.42
C GLU A 44 -16.99 -23.87 2.41
N ASP A 45 -17.17 -23.62 1.11
CA ASP A 45 -16.98 -24.61 0.03
C ASP A 45 -15.93 -24.23 -1.03
N GLU A 46 -15.23 -23.10 -0.90
CA GLU A 46 -14.31 -22.62 -1.95
C GLU A 46 -13.13 -21.80 -1.36
N ILE A 47 -11.91 -22.30 -1.57
CA ILE A 47 -10.67 -21.58 -1.24
C ILE A 47 -10.18 -20.88 -2.51
N SER A 48 -10.30 -19.56 -2.55
CA SER A 48 -9.77 -18.73 -3.64
C SER A 48 -8.51 -18.00 -3.17
N LYS A 49 -7.37 -18.30 -3.80
CA LYS A 49 -6.09 -17.62 -3.55
C LYS A 49 -5.71 -16.80 -4.77
N SER A 50 -5.38 -15.54 -4.55
CA SER A 50 -4.92 -14.62 -5.59
C SER A 50 -3.63 -13.95 -5.15
N ASP A 51 -2.57 -14.21 -5.89
CA ASP A 51 -1.27 -13.59 -5.72
C ASP A 51 -1.02 -12.68 -6.92
N SER A 52 -0.58 -11.45 -6.69
CA SER A 52 -0.36 -10.47 -7.74
C SER A 52 0.84 -9.59 -7.45
N PHE A 53 1.73 -9.49 -8.43
CA PHE A 53 2.75 -8.45 -8.45
C PHE A 53 2.13 -7.16 -8.97
N ASN A 54 2.32 -6.08 -8.23
CA ASN A 54 1.84 -4.76 -8.57
C ASN A 54 3.05 -3.86 -8.83
N PHE A 55 3.21 -3.48 -10.10
CA PHE A 55 4.07 -2.38 -10.49
C PHE A 55 3.20 -1.19 -10.83
N ASN A 56 3.05 -0.30 -9.86
CA ASN A 56 2.32 0.93 -10.00
C ASN A 56 3.34 2.07 -10.11
N ALA A 57 3.81 2.35 -11.33
CA ALA A 57 4.57 3.56 -11.62
C ALA A 57 3.65 4.66 -12.16
N PHE A 58 2.51 4.94 -11.50
CA PHE A 58 1.70 6.11 -11.85
C PHE A 58 2.47 7.40 -11.52
N THR A 59 3.40 7.78 -12.40
CA THR A 59 4.06 9.09 -12.43
C THR A 59 3.06 10.22 -12.66
N LYS A 60 1.84 9.90 -13.11
CA LYS A 60 0.78 10.85 -13.36
C LYS A 60 0.20 11.47 -12.09
N ASN A 61 0.29 10.79 -10.94
CA ASN A 61 -0.22 11.25 -9.66
C ASN A 61 0.89 11.21 -8.60
N LEU A 62 1.52 12.37 -8.34
CA LEU A 62 2.37 12.55 -7.17
C LEU A 62 1.47 12.60 -5.93
N ASN A 63 1.67 11.66 -5.02
CA ASN A 63 1.01 11.72 -3.71
C ASN A 63 1.82 12.67 -2.84
N PHE A 64 1.15 13.61 -2.19
CA PHE A 64 1.76 14.53 -1.24
C PHE A 64 1.13 14.33 0.14
N GLY A 65 1.94 14.46 1.18
CA GLY A 65 1.42 14.46 2.53
C GLY A 65 2.30 15.24 3.50
N LEU A 66 1.75 15.47 4.68
CA LEU A 66 2.41 16.14 5.79
C LEU A 66 2.42 15.17 6.97
N PHE A 67 3.55 15.01 7.64
CA PHE A 67 3.60 14.27 8.90
C PHE A 67 4.37 15.03 9.97
N VAL A 68 3.99 14.77 11.22
CA VAL A 68 4.62 15.33 12.41
C VAL A 68 5.23 14.19 13.21
N THR A 69 6.51 14.32 13.57
CA THR A 69 7.14 13.37 14.50
C THR A 69 6.93 13.84 15.94
N LEU A 70 6.68 12.90 16.85
CA LEU A 70 6.50 13.17 18.29
C LEU A 70 7.85 13.10 19.01
#